data_AF-A0A963PBM0-F1
#
_entry.id   AF-A0A963PBM0-F1
#
_cell.length_a   1.000
_cell.length_b   1.000
_cell.length_c   1.000
_cell.angle_alpha   90.00
_cell.angle_beta   90.00
_cell.angle_gamma   90.00
#
_symmetry.space_group_name_H-M   'P 1'
#
loop_
_entity.id
_entity.type
_entity.pdbx_description
1 polymer ?
#
loop_
_entity_poly.entity_id
_entity_poly.type
_entity_poly.pdbx_seq_one_letter_code
_entity_poly.pdbx_strand_id
1 'polypeptide(L)' 'MAGSVNKVILLGNLGRDPEVRYTQNNQKIVHLNIATSERWRDRQSGEQREKTEWHRVVIFNENLA' A
#
# COMPACT_ATOMS: atom_id res chain seq x y z
N MET A 1 -24.42 9.78 11.65
CA MET A 1 -24.29 9.46 10.21
C MET A 1 -23.06 8.59 10.03
N ALA A 2 -23.23 7.28 9.82
CA ALA A 2 -22.15 6.32 9.66
C ALA A 2 -22.60 5.18 8.73
N GLY A 3 -22.98 5.52 7.51
CA GLY A 3 -23.51 4.59 6.52
C GLY A 3 -22.59 4.39 5.32
N SER A 4 -21.26 4.31 5.54
CA SER A 4 -20.31 4.08 4.45
C SER A 4 -19.25 3.05 4.83
N VAL A 5 -18.69 2.40 3.82
CA VAL A 5 -17.58 1.45 3.95
C VAL A 5 -16.37 2.03 3.23
N ASN A 6 -15.25 2.14 3.95
CA ASN A 6 -13.95 2.40 3.37
C ASN A 6 -13.05 1.21 3.67
N LYS A 7 -12.68 0.46 2.62
CA LYS A 7 -11.84 -0.74 2.72
C LYS A 7 -10.93 -0.81 1.51
N VAL A 8 -9.65 -1.04 1.76
CA VAL A 8 -8.63 -1.31 0.73
C VAL A 8 -8.02 -2.68 1.03
N ILE A 9 -7.87 -3.51 0.00
CA ILE A 9 -7.19 -4.81 0.07
C ILE A 9 -6.08 -4.76 -0.98
N LEU A 10 -4.82 -4.91 -0.56
CA LEU A 10 -3.65 -4.89 -1.44
C LEU A 10 -2.93 -6.24 -1.34
N LEU A 11 -2.50 -6.75 -2.49
CA LEU A 11 -1.52 -7.83 -2.60
C LEU A 11 -0.37 -7.31 -3.44
N GLY A 12 0.82 -7.25 -2.86
CA GLY A 12 1.98 -6.64 -3.52
C GLY A 12 3.26 -6.91 -2.76
N ASN A 13 4.34 -6.28 -3.22
CA ASN A 13 5.67 -6.46 -2.67
C ASN A 13 6.15 -5.20 -1.95
N LEU A 14 6.94 -5.36 -0.88
CA LEU A 14 7.63 -4.24 -0.25
C LEU A 14 8.72 -3.71 -1.20
N GLY A 15 8.75 -2.39 -1.41
CA GLY A 15 9.80 -1.74 -2.19
C GLY A 15 11.11 -1.51 -1.43
N ARG A 16 11.06 -1.62 -0.11
CA ARG A 16 12.17 -1.46 0.83
C ARG A 16 11.77 -1.98 2.21
N ASP A 17 12.73 -2.10 3.11
CA ASP A 17 12.48 -2.46 4.50
C ASP A 17 11.47 -1.50 5.17
N PRO A 18 10.59 -1.99 6.06
CA PRO A 18 9.67 -1.16 6.82
C PRO A 18 10.39 -0.07 7.63
N GLU A 19 9.86 1.15 7.63
CA GLU A 19 10.36 2.23 8.49
C GLU A 19 9.57 2.27 9.80
N VAL A 20 10.25 2.04 10.93
CA VAL A 20 9.65 2.17 12.27
C VAL A 20 9.95 3.54 12.85
N ARG A 21 8.93 4.21 13.39
CA ARG A 21 9.04 5.50 14.08
C ARG A 21 8.30 5.46 15.40
N TYR A 22 8.73 6.27 16.36
CA TYR A 22 8.05 6.48 17.62
C TYR A 22 7.52 7.91 17.68
N THR A 23 6.28 8.07 18.09
CA THR A 23 5.66 9.37 18.35
C THR A 23 6.12 9.95 19.69
N GLN A 24 5.76 11.21 19.97
CA GLN A 24 6.08 11.87 21.25
C GLN A 24 5.50 11.16 22.47
N ASN A 25 4.37 10.47 22.31
CA ASN A 25 3.76 9.62 23.35
C ASN A 25 4.26 8.17 23.31
N ASN A 26 5.40 7.91 22.67
CA ASN A 26 6.05 6.59 22.57
C ASN A 26 5.21 5.50 21.88
N GLN A 27 4.28 5.88 20.99
CA GLN A 27 3.54 4.92 20.16
C GLN A 27 4.36 4.54 18.92
N LYS A 28 4.44 3.24 18.65
CA LYS A 28 5.13 2.69 17.48
C LYS A 28 4.27 2.84 16.24
N ILE A 29 4.84 3.44 15.19
CA ILE A 29 4.22 3.59 13.87
C ILE A 29 5.14 2.93 12.84
N VAL A 30 4.57 2.12 11.96
CA VAL A 30 5.31 1.50 10.85
C VAL A 30 4.82 2.03 9.51
N HIS A 31 5.76 2.44 8.65
CA HIS A 31 5.48 2.79 7.27
C HIS A 31 5.95 1.68 6.32
N LEU A 32 5.05 1.21 5.48
CA LEU A 32 5.34 0.30 4.37
C LEU A 32 5.20 1.05 3.05
N ASN A 33 6.01 0.67 2.06
CA ASN A 33 5.83 1.08 0.68
C ASN A 33 5.58 -0.17 -0.17
N ILE A 34 4.34 -0.34 -0.67
CA ILE A 34 3.90 -1.55 -1.37
C ILE A 34 3.72 -1.26 -2.86
N ALA A 35 4.39 -2.04 -3.71
CA ALA A 35 4.17 -2.05 -5.15
C ALA A 35 3.08 -3.06 -5.54
N THR A 36 2.12 -2.61 -6.34
CA THR A 36 1.14 -3.47 -7.04
C THR A 36 1.26 -3.22 -8.54
N SER A 37 1.13 -4.26 -9.37
CA SER A 37 1.28 -4.13 -10.82
C SER A 37 0.08 -4.72 -11.54
N GLU A 38 -0.42 -4.02 -12.54
CA GLU A 38 -1.45 -4.51 -13.45
C GLU A 38 -0.88 -4.66 -14.86
N ARG A 39 -1.26 -5.75 -15.54
CA ARG A 39 -0.89 -6.04 -16.92
C ARG A 39 -2.14 -6.14 -17.76
N TRP A 40 -2.16 -5.45 -18.89
CA TRP A 40 -3.30 -5.48 -19.82
C TRP A 40 -2.84 -5.30 -21.25
N ARG A 41 -3.70 -5.68 -22.19
CA ARG A 41 -3.49 -5.44 -23.62
C ARG A 41 -4.11 -4.10 -24.01
N ASP A 42 -3.33 -3.21 -24.59
CA ASP A 42 -3.82 -1.93 -25.09
C ASP A 42 -4.83 -2.14 -26.22
N ARG A 43 -5.99 -1.47 -26.15
CA ARG A 43 -7.08 -1.69 -27.10
C ARG A 43 -6.82 -1.06 -28.47
N GLN A 44 -5.96 -0.04 -28.55
CA GLN A 44 -5.64 0.66 -29.80
C GLN A 44 -4.42 0.04 -30.50
N SER A 45 -3.33 -0.20 -29.76
CA SER A 45 -2.10 -0.75 -30.34
C SER A 45 -2.05 -2.28 -30.33
N GLY A 46 -2.81 -2.94 -29.46
CA GLY A 46 -2.75 -4.39 -29.27
C GLY A 46 -1.52 -4.88 -28.52
N GLU A 47 -0.67 -3.96 -28.02
CA GLU A 47 0.54 -4.28 -27.27
C GLU A 47 0.23 -4.63 -25.81
N GLN A 48 1.09 -5.44 -25.20
CA GLN A 48 1.04 -5.69 -23.76
C GLN A 48 1.65 -4.50 -23.01
N ARG A 49 0.90 -3.97 -22.04
CA ARG A 49 1.34 -2.90 -21.14
C ARG A 49 1.35 -3.38 -19.70
N GLU A 50 2.23 -2.80 -18.91
CA GLU A 50 2.35 -3.01 -17.46
C GLU A 50 2.42 -1.65 -16.77
N LYS A 51 1.70 -1.50 -15.66
CA LYS A 51 1.78 -0.32 -14.80
C LYS A 51 1.90 -0.73 -13.36
N THR A 52 2.87 -0.14 -12.67
CA THR A 52 3.08 -0.32 -11.24
C THR A 52 2.62 0.90 -10.48
N GLU A 53 1.87 0.66 -9.41
CA GLU A 53 1.41 1.68 -8.47
C GLU A 53 2.05 1.45 -7.09
N TRP A 54 2.35 2.55 -6.40
CA TRP A 54 3.02 2.54 -5.11
C TRP A 54 2.09 3.06 -4.02
N HIS A 55 1.93 2.25 -2.97
CA HIS A 55 1.03 2.49 -1.87
C HIS A 55 1.82 2.71 -0.59
N ARG A 56 1.64 3.88 0.03
CA ARG A 56 2.16 4.14 1.38
C ARG A 56 1.16 3.66 2.42
N VAL A 57 1.47 2.57 3.11
CA VAL A 57 0.65 2.02 4.20
C VAL A 57 1.23 2.46 5.54
N VAL A 58 0.36 2.92 6.44
CA VAL A 58 0.75 3.34 7.79
C VAL A 58 0.04 2.46 8.81
N ILE A 59 0.82 1.77 9.64
CA ILE A 59 0.31 0.88 10.68
C ILE A 59 0.46 1.59 12.02
N PHE A 60 -0.68 1.86 12.67
CA PHE A 60 -0.77 2.37 14.04
C PHE A 60 -1.14 1.27 15.05
N ASN A 61 -1.56 0.09 14.57
CA ASN A 61 -1.96 -1.01 15.42
C ASN A 61 -0.72 -1.69 16.02
N GLU A 62 -0.59 -1.64 17.34
CA GLU A 62 0.56 -2.17 18.09
C GLU A 62 0.81 -3.66 17.86
N ASN A 63 -0.24 -4.47 17.67
CA ASN A 63 -0.09 -5.92 17.46
C ASN A 63 0.43 -6.28 16.06
N LEU A 64 0.38 -5.32 15.12
CA LEU A 64 0.89 -5.48 13.76
C LEU A 64 2.19 -4.72 13.53
N ALA A 65 2.55 -3.79 14.42
CA ALA A 65 3.66 -2.86 14.29
C ALA A 65 4.99 -3.46 14.74
#